data_AF-A0A4Q2FMF9-F1
#
_entry.id   AF-A0A4Q2FMF9-F1
#
_cell.length_a   1.000
_cell.length_b   1.000
_cell.length_c   1.000
_cell.angle_alpha   90.00
_cell.angle_beta   90.00
_cell.angle_gamma   90.00
#
_symmetry.space_group_name_H-M   'P 1'
#
loop_
_entity.id
_entity.type
_entity.pdbx_description
1 polymer ?
#
loop_
_entity_poly.entity_id
_entity_poly.type
_entity_poly.pdbx_seq_one_letter_code
_entity_poly.pdbx_strand_id
1 'polypeptide(L)'
;MRKQKNEEGKKDSKNGKKTKKFSLVRVILLTIVILGIFAAAGISISNYFSENSSSDNLFDKKWGSVGLKTSVWEFSGSDKLKIDYMLKNNEVFNYDVTIHDSYSDFKNITKTKLSEEDIVKSFKENFEILKNSDIKKEDLKFISLLDNKDQERYGRILYKIDQHKMVYLDIFGENTAVPYELVPLVNTKISGTYRVTKVYGNKGSVEENQKNIDRLPNIKFSSDRIIVGDKVIYLTSYESFTNTVQNLKTKEQIIEIMESRGYKIKDTEKIYVNLDREQFFIPVEHGKKVFMGFLKNDTSNEENNAVMELEKVELKE
;
A
#
# COMPACT_ATOMS: atom_id res chain seq x y z
N MET A 1 5.14 -66.32 53.19
CA MET A 1 5.17 -65.04 53.93
C MET A 1 6.41 -64.25 53.53
N ARG A 2 6.25 -62.94 53.37
CA ARG A 2 7.23 -61.93 52.92
C ARG A 2 8.58 -61.98 53.66
N LYS A 3 9.66 -61.64 52.96
CA LYS A 3 10.64 -60.60 53.36
C LYS A 3 11.56 -60.20 52.20
N GLN A 4 11.58 -58.90 51.91
CA GLN A 4 12.63 -58.20 51.18
C GLN A 4 13.94 -58.25 51.98
N LYS A 5 15.10 -58.23 51.30
CA LYS A 5 16.08 -57.16 51.52
C LYS A 5 17.16 -57.13 50.42
N ASN A 6 17.48 -55.90 50.07
CA ASN A 6 18.55 -55.44 49.20
C ASN A 6 19.93 -55.93 49.66
N GLU A 7 20.86 -56.03 48.71
CA GLU A 7 22.15 -55.34 48.88
C GLU A 7 22.80 -55.03 47.53
N GLU A 8 23.48 -53.89 47.52
CA GLU A 8 24.02 -53.16 46.38
C GLU A 8 25.26 -53.83 45.79
N GLY A 9 25.34 -53.85 44.46
CA GLY A 9 26.55 -54.22 43.72
C GLY A 9 26.73 -53.31 42.53
N LYS A 10 27.66 -52.34 42.64
CA LYS A 10 28.17 -51.48 41.57
C LYS A 10 28.50 -52.28 40.31
N LYS A 11 28.06 -51.80 39.14
CA LYS A 11 28.85 -51.86 37.91
C LYS A 11 28.49 -50.74 36.94
N ASP A 12 29.54 -50.00 36.59
CA ASP A 12 29.58 -48.91 35.63
C ASP A 12 28.98 -49.30 34.27
N SER A 13 28.12 -48.43 33.72
CA SER A 13 28.11 -48.23 32.27
C SER A 13 28.00 -46.74 31.96
N LYS A 14 29.10 -46.19 31.45
CA LYS A 14 29.18 -44.87 30.84
C LYS A 14 28.34 -44.87 29.57
N ASN A 15 27.33 -44.01 29.49
CA ASN A 15 26.85 -43.52 28.20
C ASN A 15 26.86 -41.99 28.22
N GLY A 16 27.97 -41.45 27.73
CA GLY A 16 28.24 -40.02 27.67
C GLY A 16 27.32 -39.31 26.70
N LYS A 17 26.53 -38.38 27.22
CA LYS A 17 25.85 -37.35 26.44
C LYS A 17 26.93 -36.34 25.98
N LYS A 18 27.48 -36.52 24.79
CA LYS A 18 28.37 -35.55 24.14
C LYS A 18 27.57 -34.30 23.78
N THR A 19 27.53 -33.30 24.66
CA THR A 19 27.22 -31.92 24.26
C THR A 19 28.42 -31.40 23.47
N LYS A 20 28.23 -31.13 22.17
CA LYS A 20 29.23 -30.45 21.34
C LYS A 20 29.43 -29.05 21.94
N LYS A 21 30.50 -28.85 22.71
CA LYS A 21 31.01 -27.53 23.06
C LYS A 21 31.44 -26.86 21.76
N PHE A 22 30.65 -25.88 21.30
CA PHE A 22 31.10 -25.00 20.22
C PHE A 22 32.36 -24.28 20.70
N SER A 23 33.46 -24.42 19.95
CA SER A 23 34.72 -23.76 20.31
C SER A 23 34.50 -22.25 20.28
N LEU A 24 34.89 -21.56 21.35
CA LEU A 24 34.82 -20.10 21.51
C LEU A 24 35.34 -19.36 20.25
N VAL A 25 36.36 -19.92 19.59
CA VAL A 25 36.95 -19.41 18.34
C VAL A 25 35.95 -19.35 17.17
N ARG A 26 35.03 -20.30 17.03
CA ARG A 26 33.98 -20.29 16.00
C ARG A 26 32.88 -19.27 16.29
N VAL A 27 32.59 -19.02 17.57
CA VAL A 27 31.64 -17.97 17.97
C VAL A 27 32.24 -16.60 17.68
N ILE A 28 33.51 -16.37 18.06
CA ILE A 28 34.22 -15.11 17.80
C ILE A 28 34.37 -14.83 16.30
N LEU A 29 34.69 -15.83 15.47
CA LEU A 29 34.73 -15.69 14.01
C LEU A 29 33.34 -15.36 13.43
N LEU A 30 32.27 -15.97 13.93
CA LEU A 30 30.91 -15.64 13.50
C LEU A 30 30.52 -14.20 13.90
N THR A 31 30.91 -13.77 15.11
CA THR A 31 30.66 -12.41 15.61
C THR A 31 31.46 -11.36 14.83
N ILE A 32 32.70 -11.66 14.43
CA ILE A 32 33.53 -10.77 13.58
C ILE A 32 32.99 -10.71 12.14
N VAL A 33 32.47 -11.81 11.60
CA VAL A 33 31.82 -11.80 10.27
C VAL A 33 30.51 -11.02 10.31
N ILE A 34 29.71 -11.16 11.37
CA ILE A 34 28.47 -10.38 11.55
C ILE A 34 28.81 -8.90 11.74
N LEU A 35 29.78 -8.54 12.59
CA LEU A 35 30.22 -7.15 12.79
C LEU A 35 30.93 -6.57 11.56
N GLY A 36 31.63 -7.39 10.76
CA GLY A 36 32.27 -6.99 9.51
C GLY A 36 31.29 -6.67 8.38
N ILE A 37 30.10 -7.28 8.41
CA ILE A 37 28.99 -6.92 7.51
C ILE A 37 28.34 -5.59 7.95
N PHE A 38 28.38 -5.25 9.24
CA PHE A 38 27.85 -3.97 9.75
C PHE A 38 28.83 -2.79 9.70
N ALA A 39 30.12 -3.01 9.49
CA ALA A 39 31.13 -1.95 9.41
C ALA A 39 31.41 -1.44 7.99
N ALA A 40 30.91 -2.12 6.94
CA ALA A 40 31.10 -1.73 5.53
C ALA A 40 29.86 -1.08 4.88
N ALA A 41 28.74 -1.00 5.60
CA ALA A 41 27.57 -0.21 5.22
C ALA A 41 27.52 1.04 6.11
N GLY A 42 27.97 2.17 5.57
CA GLY A 42 27.98 3.46 6.26
C GLY A 42 26.61 3.76 6.87
N ILE A 43 26.58 3.83 8.19
CA ILE A 43 25.42 4.24 8.97
C ILE A 43 25.37 5.77 9.00
N SER A 44 24.45 6.32 8.21
CA SER A 44 23.70 7.53 8.52
C SER A 44 22.40 7.49 7.70
N ILE A 45 21.27 7.71 8.38
CA ILE A 45 19.88 7.79 7.85
C ILE A 45 19.10 6.45 7.65
N SER A 46 19.07 5.54 8.64
CA SER A 46 18.12 4.40 8.60
C SER A 46 17.29 4.14 9.86
N ASN A 47 17.47 4.90 10.94
CA ASN A 47 16.75 4.63 12.21
C ASN A 47 15.52 5.52 12.46
N TYR A 48 15.02 6.26 11.46
CA TYR A 48 13.74 6.99 11.57
C TYR A 48 12.57 6.33 10.81
N PHE A 49 12.83 5.22 10.12
CA PHE A 49 11.81 4.48 9.35
C PHE A 49 11.60 3.03 9.83
N SER A 50 12.35 2.56 10.84
CA SER A 50 12.30 1.17 11.31
C SER A 50 11.52 0.95 12.62
N GLU A 51 11.24 2.00 13.39
CA GLU A 51 10.50 1.88 14.65
C GLU A 51 9.05 2.34 14.50
N ASN A 52 8.25 1.51 13.83
CA ASN A 52 6.89 1.14 14.27
C ASN A 52 6.26 0.12 13.30
N SER A 53 6.12 -1.12 13.79
CA SER A 53 5.15 -2.14 13.33
C SER A 53 4.89 -2.29 11.83
N SER A 54 5.81 -2.84 11.03
CA SER A 54 5.53 -3.52 9.74
C SER A 54 4.70 -2.78 8.66
N SER A 55 4.34 -1.50 8.84
CA SER A 55 3.50 -0.68 7.96
C SER A 55 4.15 0.65 7.55
N ASP A 56 5.34 0.97 8.08
CA ASP A 56 5.82 2.35 8.17
C ASP A 56 7.01 2.73 7.29
N ASN A 57 7.53 1.82 6.46
CA ASN A 57 8.63 2.16 5.57
C ASN A 57 8.09 2.78 4.27
N LEU A 58 8.40 4.06 4.03
CA LEU A 58 8.11 4.76 2.76
C LEU A 58 8.57 3.95 1.54
N PHE A 59 9.66 3.19 1.70
CA PHE A 59 10.38 2.52 0.65
C PHE A 59 9.90 1.09 0.34
N ASP A 60 9.12 0.45 1.22
CA ASP A 60 8.79 -0.98 1.11
C ASP A 60 7.45 -1.25 0.40
N LYS A 61 6.76 -0.19 -0.01
CA LYS A 61 5.44 -0.29 -0.64
C LYS A 61 5.31 0.66 -1.82
N LYS A 62 4.39 0.31 -2.72
CA LYS A 62 3.96 1.20 -3.78
C LYS A 62 2.93 2.17 -3.24
N TRP A 63 2.97 3.38 -3.76
CA TRP A 63 2.03 4.42 -3.38
C TRP A 63 1.25 4.91 -4.60
N GLY A 64 -0.04 5.17 -4.41
CA GLY A 64 -0.89 5.88 -5.37
C GLY A 64 -1.01 7.33 -4.96
N SER A 65 -0.60 8.24 -5.82
CA SER A 65 -0.91 9.66 -5.67
C SER A 65 -2.30 9.92 -6.23
N VAL A 66 -3.15 10.58 -5.45
CA VAL A 66 -4.55 10.85 -5.78
C VAL A 66 -4.77 12.35 -5.96
N GLY A 67 -5.28 12.75 -7.12
CA GLY A 67 -5.51 14.15 -7.49
C GLY A 67 -5.62 14.32 -9.00
N LEU A 68 -5.36 15.53 -9.51
CA LEU A 68 -5.39 15.84 -10.94
C LEU A 68 -4.41 15.01 -11.78
N LYS A 69 -3.37 14.44 -11.16
CA LYS A 69 -2.35 13.61 -11.80
C LYS A 69 -2.21 12.29 -11.03
N THR A 70 -3.16 11.37 -11.23
CA THR A 70 -3.06 10.02 -10.67
C THR A 70 -1.74 9.38 -11.13
N SER A 71 -0.94 8.93 -10.17
CA SER A 71 0.34 8.29 -10.46
C SER A 71 0.67 7.21 -9.45
N VAL A 72 1.51 6.26 -9.87
CA VAL A 72 2.02 5.18 -9.01
C VAL A 72 3.50 5.37 -8.76
N TRP A 73 3.87 5.35 -7.49
CA TRP A 73 5.22 5.59 -7.00
C TRP A 73 5.77 4.29 -6.46
N GLU A 74 6.97 3.95 -6.92
CA GLU A 74 7.68 2.75 -6.52
C GLU A 74 9.12 3.14 -6.17
N PHE A 75 9.43 3.03 -4.88
CA PHE A 75 10.80 3.22 -4.40
C PHE A 75 11.60 1.94 -4.61
N SER A 76 12.86 2.09 -5.01
CA SER A 76 13.81 0.99 -5.14
C SER A 76 14.97 1.24 -4.19
N GLY A 77 14.70 1.14 -2.88
CA GLY A 77 15.59 1.65 -1.84
C GLY A 77 15.31 3.11 -1.50
N SER A 78 16.19 3.71 -0.69
CA SER A 78 16.04 5.10 -0.22
C SER A 78 16.50 6.16 -1.22
N ASP A 79 17.18 5.75 -2.29
CA ASP A 79 17.89 6.59 -3.24
C ASP A 79 17.24 6.63 -4.63
N LYS A 80 16.18 5.85 -4.88
CA LYS A 80 15.53 5.76 -6.19
C LYS A 80 14.03 5.75 -6.09
N LEU A 81 13.39 6.55 -6.94
CA LEU A 81 11.94 6.64 -7.07
C LEU A 81 11.53 6.57 -8.54
N LYS A 82 10.68 5.61 -8.86
CA LYS A 82 9.96 5.55 -10.14
C LYS A 82 8.55 6.09 -9.96
N ILE A 83 8.12 6.98 -10.86
CA ILE A 83 6.75 7.48 -10.92
C ILE A 83 6.16 7.17 -12.29
N ASP A 84 5.01 6.49 -12.28
CA ASP A 84 4.22 6.13 -13.46
C ASP A 84 2.94 6.99 -13.48
N TYR A 85 2.81 7.88 -14.47
CA TYR A 85 1.65 8.79 -14.60
C TYR A 85 0.57 8.17 -15.49
N MET A 86 -0.52 7.76 -14.85
CA MET A 86 -1.59 6.96 -15.47
C MET A 86 -2.44 7.74 -16.51
N LEU A 87 -2.51 9.07 -16.40
CA LEU A 87 -3.38 9.91 -17.25
C LEU A 87 -2.61 10.75 -18.28
N LYS A 88 -1.27 10.68 -18.29
CA LYS A 88 -0.42 11.46 -19.20
C LYS A 88 0.47 10.52 -20.01
N ASN A 89 -0.09 9.95 -21.06
CA ASN A 89 0.62 9.13 -22.06
C ASN A 89 1.41 7.92 -21.50
N ASN A 90 1.06 7.42 -20.31
CA ASN A 90 1.86 6.43 -19.56
C ASN A 90 3.35 6.87 -19.44
N GLU A 91 3.58 8.15 -19.16
CA GLU A 91 4.93 8.67 -18.94
C GLU A 91 5.50 8.10 -17.64
N VAL A 92 6.65 7.45 -17.77
CA VAL A 92 7.44 6.94 -16.64
C VAL A 92 8.64 7.85 -16.43
N PHE A 93 8.78 8.31 -15.19
CA PHE A 93 9.93 9.08 -14.72
C PHE A 93 10.69 8.29 -13.66
N ASN A 94 12.01 8.40 -13.71
CA ASN A 94 12.90 7.80 -12.73
C ASN A 94 13.74 8.92 -12.14
N TYR A 95 13.75 8.97 -10.82
CA TYR A 95 14.43 10.00 -10.05
C TYR A 95 15.47 9.36 -9.14
N ASP A 96 16.65 9.97 -9.10
CA ASP A 96 17.55 9.82 -7.97
C ASP A 96 17.01 10.65 -6.80
N VAL A 97 16.92 10.03 -5.62
CA VAL A 97 16.34 10.60 -4.41
C VAL A 97 17.45 10.99 -3.45
N THR A 98 17.37 12.21 -2.92
CA THR A 98 18.18 12.63 -1.78
C THR A 98 17.24 13.01 -0.65
N ILE A 99 17.39 12.35 0.51
CA ILE A 99 16.66 12.67 1.73
C ILE A 99 17.48 13.71 2.50
N HIS A 100 16.83 14.74 3.02
CA HIS A 100 17.48 15.81 3.76
C HIS A 100 17.08 15.73 5.23
N ASP A 101 18.07 15.79 6.13
CA ASP A 101 17.84 15.74 7.58
C ASP A 101 17.26 17.05 8.13
N SER A 102 17.40 18.15 7.40
CA SER A 102 16.90 19.47 7.81
C SER A 102 16.22 20.22 6.66
N TYR A 103 15.27 21.09 7.01
CA TYR A 103 14.65 21.99 6.05
C TYR A 103 15.66 22.96 5.43
N SER A 104 16.67 23.38 6.19
CA SER A 104 17.72 24.28 5.70
C SER A 104 18.53 23.66 4.57
N ASP A 105 18.92 22.40 4.69
CA ASP A 105 19.67 21.68 3.64
C ASP A 105 18.80 21.48 2.39
N PHE A 106 17.56 21.04 2.60
CA PHE A 106 16.57 20.92 1.54
C PHE A 106 16.36 22.24 0.80
N LYS A 107 16.21 23.35 1.53
CA LYS A 107 16.02 24.69 0.96
C LYS A 107 17.23 25.14 0.16
N ASN A 108 18.44 24.88 0.66
CA ASN A 108 19.67 25.22 -0.04
C ASN A 108 19.80 24.48 -1.39
N ILE A 109 19.34 23.23 -1.45
CA ILE A 109 19.41 22.39 -2.64
C ILE A 109 18.29 22.69 -3.65
N THR A 110 17.06 22.88 -3.18
CA THR A 110 15.88 23.10 -4.03
C THR A 110 15.62 24.56 -4.40
N LYS A 111 16.31 25.49 -3.70
CA LYS A 111 16.16 26.95 -3.87
C LYS A 111 14.75 27.48 -3.60
N THR A 112 13.93 26.75 -2.83
CA THR A 112 12.60 27.23 -2.44
C THR A 112 12.66 28.48 -1.57
N LYS A 113 11.67 29.36 -1.73
CA LYS A 113 11.48 30.54 -0.88
C LYS A 113 10.48 30.31 0.26
N LEU A 114 9.77 29.18 0.26
CA LEU A 114 8.77 28.89 1.29
C LEU A 114 9.40 28.77 2.67
N SER A 115 8.63 29.14 3.69
CA SER A 115 8.91 28.75 5.08
C SER A 115 8.20 27.43 5.42
N GLU A 116 8.65 26.75 6.48
CA GLU A 116 7.93 25.58 7.01
C GLU A 116 6.50 25.93 7.44
N GLU A 117 6.28 27.16 7.91
CA GLU A 117 4.95 27.66 8.29
C GLU A 117 4.03 27.75 7.07
N ASP A 118 4.53 28.23 5.92
CA ASP A 118 3.76 28.28 4.66
C ASP A 118 3.39 26.87 4.19
N ILE A 119 4.30 25.90 4.35
CA ILE A 119 4.08 24.49 3.98
C ILE A 119 2.98 23.88 4.85
N VAL A 120 3.08 24.04 6.17
CA VAL A 120 2.07 23.55 7.12
C VAL A 120 0.72 24.21 6.84
N LYS A 121 0.70 25.53 6.61
CA LYS A 121 -0.51 26.26 6.25
C LYS A 121 -1.13 25.69 4.98
N SER A 122 -0.34 25.44 3.93
CA SER A 122 -0.81 24.84 2.68
C SER A 122 -1.47 23.48 2.91
N PHE A 123 -0.88 22.59 3.72
CA PHE A 123 -1.50 21.32 4.08
C PHE A 123 -2.83 21.50 4.82
N LYS A 124 -2.91 22.43 5.79
CA LYS A 124 -4.13 22.68 6.56
C LYS A 124 -5.25 23.33 5.74
N GLU A 125 -4.92 24.15 4.76
CA GLU A 125 -5.87 24.79 3.86
C GLU A 125 -6.46 23.80 2.84
N ASN A 126 -5.67 22.80 2.41
CA ASN A 126 -6.09 21.83 1.38
C ASN A 126 -6.68 20.53 1.93
N PHE A 127 -6.42 20.19 3.20
CA PHE A 127 -6.92 18.96 3.82
C PHE A 127 -7.67 19.23 5.11
N GLU A 128 -8.99 19.00 5.11
CA GLU A 128 -9.87 19.25 6.26
C GLU A 128 -9.42 18.47 7.51
N ILE A 129 -8.96 17.23 7.36
CA ILE A 129 -8.43 16.39 8.44
C ILE A 129 -7.22 17.03 9.16
N LEU A 130 -6.50 17.92 8.49
CA LEU A 130 -5.32 18.59 9.03
C LEU A 130 -5.63 19.96 9.65
N LYS A 131 -6.82 20.52 9.42
CA LYS A 131 -7.16 21.91 9.82
C LYS A 131 -6.82 22.24 11.28
N ASN A 132 -7.09 21.30 12.19
CA ASN A 132 -6.86 21.45 13.63
C ASN A 132 -5.68 20.58 14.15
N SER A 133 -4.90 19.98 13.26
CA SER A 133 -3.77 19.13 13.64
C SER A 133 -2.57 19.96 14.13
N ASP A 134 -1.82 19.44 15.10
CA ASP A 134 -0.57 20.03 15.58
C ASP A 134 0.62 19.47 14.79
N ILE A 135 0.75 19.91 13.53
CA ILE A 135 1.86 19.50 12.65
C ILE A 135 3.14 20.17 13.12
N LYS A 136 4.09 19.38 13.61
CA LYS A 136 5.41 19.90 13.99
C LYS A 136 6.37 19.80 12.82
N LYS A 137 7.42 20.60 12.88
CA LYS A 137 8.42 20.70 11.80
C LYS A 137 9.20 19.40 11.65
N GLU A 138 9.51 18.74 12.77
CA GLU A 138 10.17 17.44 12.84
C GLU A 138 9.37 16.28 12.20
N ASP A 139 8.05 16.46 12.05
CA ASP A 139 7.17 15.48 11.42
C ASP A 139 7.23 15.55 9.88
N LEU A 140 7.74 16.65 9.33
CA LEU A 140 7.92 16.82 7.90
C LEU A 140 9.14 16.03 7.41
N LYS A 141 9.01 15.45 6.21
CA LYS A 141 10.10 14.77 5.52
C LYS A 141 10.42 15.50 4.23
N PHE A 142 11.71 15.74 4.00
CA PHE A 142 12.19 16.55 2.90
C PHE A 142 12.99 15.67 1.94
N ILE A 143 12.56 15.58 0.69
CA ILE A 143 13.28 14.84 -0.35
C ILE A 143 13.49 15.73 -1.57
N SER A 144 14.69 15.69 -2.16
CA SER A 144 14.90 16.23 -3.51
C SER A 144 14.96 15.11 -4.51
N LEU A 145 14.36 15.33 -5.67
CA LEU A 145 14.31 14.41 -6.80
C LEU A 145 15.14 15.00 -7.93
N LEU A 146 16.10 14.26 -8.44
CA LEU A 146 16.84 14.62 -9.65
C LEU A 146 16.28 13.79 -10.81
N ASP A 147 15.73 14.45 -11.83
CA ASP A 147 15.25 13.75 -13.03
C ASP A 147 16.43 13.22 -13.83
N ASN A 148 16.46 11.91 -14.06
CA ASN A 148 17.56 11.28 -14.76
C ASN A 148 17.65 11.71 -16.24
N LYS A 149 16.56 12.18 -16.84
CA LYS A 149 16.52 12.64 -18.24
C LYS A 149 17.04 14.05 -18.40
N ASP A 150 16.42 14.99 -17.69
CA ASP A 150 16.63 16.42 -17.93
C ASP A 150 17.57 17.06 -16.91
N GLN A 151 18.03 16.29 -15.91
CA GLN A 151 18.88 16.73 -14.80
C GLN A 151 18.26 17.88 -14.00
N GLU A 152 16.94 18.05 -14.11
CA GLU A 152 16.18 19.01 -13.31
C GLU A 152 15.98 18.47 -11.91
N ARG A 153 16.06 19.38 -10.93
CA ARG A 153 15.90 19.05 -9.52
C ARG A 153 14.60 19.62 -8.98
N TYR A 154 13.82 18.78 -8.33
CA TYR A 154 12.56 19.13 -7.70
C TYR A 154 12.63 18.87 -6.21
N GLY A 155 11.91 19.67 -5.44
CA GLY A 155 11.71 19.43 -4.02
C GLY A 155 10.38 18.75 -3.78
N ARG A 156 10.32 17.86 -2.79
CA ARG A 156 9.08 17.30 -2.30
C ARG A 156 9.12 17.22 -0.78
N ILE A 157 8.02 17.65 -0.17
CA ILE A 157 7.84 17.61 1.28
C ILE A 157 6.68 16.68 1.58
N LEU A 158 6.89 15.71 2.47
CA LEU A 158 5.88 14.73 2.87
C LEU A 158 5.51 14.94 4.33
N TYR A 159 4.24 14.71 4.63
CA TYR A 159 3.72 14.64 5.99
C TYR A 159 2.84 13.40 6.13
N LYS A 160 3.15 12.56 7.12
CA LYS A 160 2.35 11.36 7.42
C LYS A 160 1.15 11.76 8.25
N ILE A 161 -0.05 11.48 7.74
CA ILE A 161 -1.29 11.75 8.49
C ILE A 161 -1.55 10.60 9.46
N ASP A 162 -1.54 9.38 8.94
CA ASP A 162 -1.79 8.15 9.70
C ASP A 162 -1.12 6.94 9.01
N GLN A 163 -1.43 5.72 9.46
CA GLN A 163 -0.90 4.48 8.88
C GLN A 163 -1.38 4.22 7.44
N HIS A 164 -2.48 4.84 7.03
CA HIS A 164 -3.18 4.60 5.77
C HIS A 164 -2.95 5.69 4.73
N LYS A 165 -2.44 6.88 5.10
CA LYS A 165 -2.22 7.97 4.14
C LYS A 165 -1.16 8.98 4.56
N MET A 166 -0.59 9.62 3.56
CA MET A 166 0.30 10.77 3.68
C MET A 166 -0.15 11.87 2.73
N VAL A 167 0.34 13.07 2.95
CA VAL A 167 0.22 14.16 1.99
C VAL A 167 1.60 14.62 1.57
N TYR A 168 1.69 15.14 0.36
CA TYR A 168 2.94 15.72 -0.13
C TYR A 168 2.72 17.01 -0.90
N LEU A 169 3.74 17.84 -0.91
CA LEU A 169 3.80 19.10 -1.65
C LEU A 169 5.01 19.06 -2.59
N ASP A 170 4.76 19.28 -3.88
CA ASP A 170 5.82 19.43 -4.88
C ASP A 170 6.29 20.88 -4.97
N ILE A 171 7.60 21.03 -5.12
CA ILE A 171 8.33 22.30 -5.14
C ILE A 171 9.19 22.37 -6.42
N PHE A 172 8.98 23.42 -7.20
CA PHE A 172 9.61 23.66 -8.50
C PHE A 172 10.33 25.03 -8.47
N GLY A 173 11.55 25.05 -7.94
CA GLY A 173 12.29 26.29 -7.69
C GLY A 173 11.51 27.21 -6.74
N GLU A 174 11.05 28.35 -7.24
CA GLU A 174 10.26 29.31 -6.45
C GLU A 174 8.75 29.01 -6.41
N ASN A 175 8.28 28.07 -7.23
CA ASN A 175 6.86 27.71 -7.35
C ASN A 175 6.53 26.43 -6.58
N THR A 176 5.24 26.25 -6.26
CA THR A 176 4.73 25.00 -5.70
C THR A 176 3.45 24.55 -6.38
N ALA A 177 3.19 23.25 -6.33
CA ALA A 177 1.88 22.71 -6.69
C ALA A 177 0.90 22.83 -5.51
N VAL A 178 -0.36 22.50 -5.75
CA VAL A 178 -1.27 22.17 -4.64
C VAL A 178 -0.81 20.86 -3.98
N PRO A 179 -0.94 20.72 -2.66
CA PRO A 179 -0.70 19.44 -2.00
C PRO A 179 -1.57 18.30 -2.54
N TYR A 180 -1.05 17.08 -2.53
CA TYR A 180 -1.75 15.87 -2.98
C TYR A 180 -1.73 14.78 -1.90
N GLU A 181 -2.68 13.86 -2.00
CA GLU A 181 -2.76 12.68 -1.13
C GLU A 181 -1.95 11.52 -1.73
N LEU A 182 -1.24 10.81 -0.87
CA LEU A 182 -0.45 9.63 -1.21
C LEU A 182 -0.91 8.45 -0.35
N VAL A 183 -1.49 7.44 -0.99
CA VAL A 183 -2.08 6.26 -0.33
C VAL A 183 -1.28 5.00 -0.66
N PRO A 184 -1.11 4.05 0.27
CA PRO A 184 -0.44 2.79 -0.03
C PRO A 184 -1.32 1.95 -0.97
N LEU A 185 -0.70 1.34 -1.97
CA LEU A 185 -1.36 0.33 -2.77
C LEU A 185 -1.44 -0.98 -1.98
N VAL A 186 -2.57 -1.66 -2.07
CA VAL A 186 -2.77 -2.91 -1.33
C VAL A 186 -2.12 -4.08 -2.07
N ASN A 187 -1.64 -5.06 -1.32
CA ASN A 187 -1.40 -6.39 -1.87
C ASN A 187 -2.59 -7.29 -1.49
N THR A 188 -3.57 -7.38 -2.38
CA THR A 188 -4.79 -8.18 -2.13
C THR A 188 -4.51 -9.69 -2.06
N LYS A 189 -3.33 -10.15 -2.52
CA LYS A 189 -2.99 -11.55 -2.78
C LYS A 189 -3.90 -12.24 -3.81
N ILE A 190 -4.84 -11.50 -4.42
CA ILE A 190 -5.71 -12.00 -5.50
C ILE A 190 -4.89 -12.00 -6.78
N SER A 191 -4.95 -13.11 -7.51
CA SER A 191 -4.29 -13.22 -8.80
C SER A 191 -5.02 -14.15 -9.73
N GLY A 192 -4.90 -13.89 -11.03
CA GLY A 192 -5.45 -14.71 -12.10
C GLY A 192 -6.53 -13.99 -12.89
N THR A 193 -7.15 -14.74 -13.79
CA THR A 193 -8.21 -14.25 -14.66
C THR A 193 -9.56 -14.53 -14.03
N TYR A 194 -10.45 -13.56 -14.05
CA TYR A 194 -11.79 -13.66 -13.50
C TYR A 194 -12.80 -13.30 -14.58
N ARG A 195 -13.96 -13.95 -14.53
CA ARG A 195 -15.11 -13.62 -15.39
C ARG A 195 -16.27 -13.21 -14.52
N VAL A 196 -17.08 -12.28 -14.99
CA VAL A 196 -18.37 -12.00 -14.34
C VAL A 196 -19.26 -13.22 -14.56
N THR A 197 -19.89 -13.71 -13.51
CA THR A 197 -20.83 -14.84 -13.57
C THR A 197 -22.24 -14.43 -13.18
N LYS A 198 -22.38 -13.35 -12.40
CA LYS A 198 -23.67 -12.86 -11.93
C LYS A 198 -23.64 -11.37 -11.69
N VAL A 199 -24.79 -10.72 -11.90
CA VAL A 199 -25.02 -9.33 -11.52
C VAL A 199 -26.24 -9.27 -10.63
N TYR A 200 -26.09 -8.70 -9.45
CA TYR A 200 -27.17 -8.44 -8.50
C TYR A 200 -27.68 -7.02 -8.67
N GLY A 201 -28.99 -6.81 -8.48
CA GLY A 201 -29.58 -5.47 -8.46
C GLY A 201 -29.89 -4.85 -9.81
N ASN A 202 -29.67 -5.57 -10.92
CA ASN A 202 -30.11 -5.12 -12.23
C ASN A 202 -31.61 -5.43 -12.43
N LYS A 203 -32.35 -4.53 -13.10
CA LYS A 203 -33.79 -4.68 -13.40
C LYS A 203 -34.09 -5.49 -14.66
N GLY A 204 -33.06 -5.88 -15.43
CA GLY A 204 -33.19 -6.68 -16.65
C GLY A 204 -33.66 -8.11 -16.40
N SER A 205 -34.18 -8.77 -17.44
CA SER A 205 -34.53 -10.19 -17.39
C SER A 205 -33.28 -11.06 -17.18
N VAL A 206 -33.46 -12.29 -16.65
CA VAL A 206 -32.34 -13.22 -16.44
C VAL A 206 -31.57 -13.51 -17.73
N GLU A 207 -32.28 -13.70 -18.84
CA GLU A 207 -31.69 -14.00 -20.14
C GLU A 207 -30.91 -12.81 -20.72
N GLU A 208 -31.47 -11.60 -20.62
CA GLU A 208 -30.80 -10.37 -21.05
C GLU A 208 -29.55 -10.09 -20.23
N ASN A 209 -29.63 -10.26 -18.90
CA ASN A 209 -28.49 -10.10 -18.01
C ASN A 209 -27.40 -11.13 -18.32
N GLN A 210 -27.76 -12.39 -18.59
CA GLN A 210 -26.77 -13.42 -18.96
C GLN A 210 -26.08 -13.08 -20.27
N LYS A 211 -26.83 -12.65 -21.29
CA LYS A 211 -26.28 -12.23 -22.58
C LYS A 211 -25.33 -11.03 -22.45
N ASN A 212 -25.62 -10.11 -21.52
CA ASN A 212 -24.74 -8.98 -21.22
C ASN A 212 -23.48 -9.44 -20.48
N ILE A 213 -23.60 -10.34 -19.51
CA ILE A 213 -22.48 -10.94 -18.79
C ILE A 213 -21.53 -11.66 -19.76
N ASP A 214 -22.07 -12.46 -20.68
CA ASP A 214 -21.28 -13.26 -21.65
C ASP A 214 -20.46 -12.40 -22.62
N ARG A 215 -20.79 -11.10 -22.73
CA ARG A 215 -20.07 -10.11 -23.56
C ARG A 215 -19.01 -9.33 -22.79
N LEU A 216 -18.99 -9.42 -21.45
CA LEU A 216 -18.02 -8.70 -20.65
C LEU A 216 -16.62 -9.31 -20.83
N PRO A 217 -15.57 -8.48 -20.92
CA PRO A 217 -14.21 -8.99 -21.01
C PRO A 217 -13.82 -9.68 -19.71
N ASN A 218 -12.91 -10.64 -19.83
CA ASN A 218 -12.24 -11.20 -18.67
C ASN A 218 -11.41 -10.12 -17.96
N ILE A 219 -11.39 -10.18 -16.64
CA ILE A 219 -10.73 -9.22 -15.76
C ILE A 219 -9.54 -9.93 -15.12
N LYS A 220 -8.33 -9.40 -15.32
CA LYS A 220 -7.11 -9.99 -14.74
C LYS A 220 -6.73 -9.25 -13.47
N PHE A 221 -6.66 -9.98 -12.35
CA PHE A 221 -6.14 -9.47 -11.09
C PHE A 221 -4.66 -9.81 -10.95
N SER A 222 -3.89 -8.84 -10.45
CA SER A 222 -2.45 -8.97 -10.20
C SER A 222 -2.08 -8.32 -8.87
N SER A 223 -2.63 -8.83 -7.76
CA SER A 223 -2.37 -8.43 -6.37
C SER A 223 -2.65 -6.97 -6.03
N ASP A 224 -1.96 -6.01 -6.63
CA ASP A 224 -2.10 -4.56 -6.43
C ASP A 224 -2.94 -3.86 -7.49
N ARG A 225 -3.29 -4.56 -8.57
CA ARG A 225 -3.99 -3.97 -9.71
C ARG A 225 -4.91 -4.94 -10.44
N ILE A 226 -5.77 -4.33 -11.26
CA ILE A 226 -6.71 -4.97 -12.18
C ILE A 226 -6.33 -4.55 -13.59
N ILE A 227 -6.42 -5.49 -14.53
CA ILE A 227 -6.13 -5.27 -15.95
C ILE A 227 -7.36 -5.68 -16.75
N VAL A 228 -7.91 -4.73 -17.52
CA VAL A 228 -9.06 -4.94 -18.41
C VAL A 228 -8.72 -4.36 -19.78
N GLY A 229 -8.42 -5.24 -20.73
CA GLY A 229 -7.87 -4.81 -22.02
C GLY A 229 -6.51 -4.14 -21.84
N ASP A 230 -6.40 -2.89 -22.29
CA ASP A 230 -5.23 -2.01 -22.16
C ASP A 230 -5.24 -1.16 -20.87
N LYS A 231 -6.35 -1.15 -20.12
CA LYS A 231 -6.49 -0.37 -18.90
C LYS A 231 -5.92 -1.11 -17.69
N VAL A 232 -5.10 -0.39 -16.91
CA VAL A 232 -4.58 -0.85 -15.63
C VAL A 232 -5.15 0.02 -14.52
N ILE A 233 -5.76 -0.61 -13.53
CA ILE A 233 -6.44 0.04 -12.40
C ILE A 233 -5.79 -0.42 -11.11
N TYR A 234 -5.19 0.50 -10.36
CA TYR A 234 -4.54 0.18 -9.08
C TYR A 234 -5.52 0.25 -7.92
N LEU A 235 -5.30 -0.62 -6.93
CA LEU A 235 -6.15 -0.77 -5.77
C LEU A 235 -5.49 -0.22 -4.50
N THR A 236 -6.30 0.39 -3.65
CA THR A 236 -5.95 0.77 -2.28
C THR A 236 -7.02 0.27 -1.30
N SER A 237 -6.76 0.41 0.00
CA SER A 237 -7.74 0.11 1.05
C SER A 237 -8.82 1.18 1.07
N TYR A 238 -10.05 0.79 1.38
CA TYR A 238 -11.11 1.76 1.66
C TYR A 238 -10.69 2.75 2.78
N GLU A 239 -9.95 2.29 3.79
CA GLU A 239 -9.50 3.13 4.93
C GLU A 239 -8.46 4.19 4.53
N SER A 240 -7.70 3.93 3.46
CA SER A 240 -6.73 4.89 2.93
C SER A 240 -7.41 6.11 2.34
N PHE A 241 -8.67 5.99 1.96
CA PHE A 241 -9.44 7.05 1.34
C PHE A 241 -9.71 8.25 2.27
N THR A 242 -9.51 9.48 1.80
CA THR A 242 -10.17 10.67 2.38
C THR A 242 -11.48 10.94 1.64
N ASN A 243 -12.58 11.20 2.37
CA ASN A 243 -13.90 11.56 1.84
C ASN A 243 -13.95 12.96 1.18
N THR A 244 -12.90 13.33 0.45
CA THR A 244 -12.78 14.60 -0.25
C THR A 244 -13.62 14.66 -1.53
N VAL A 245 -14.01 13.51 -2.09
CA VAL A 245 -15.00 13.42 -3.18
C VAL A 245 -16.38 13.23 -2.59
N GLN A 246 -17.28 14.16 -2.90
CA GLN A 246 -18.68 14.10 -2.46
C GLN A 246 -19.41 12.92 -3.12
N ASN A 247 -20.41 12.38 -2.42
CA ASN A 247 -21.33 11.35 -2.91
C ASN A 247 -20.68 10.00 -3.23
N LEU A 248 -19.79 9.51 -2.37
CA LEU A 248 -19.35 8.12 -2.40
C LEU A 248 -20.07 7.30 -1.32
N LYS A 249 -20.23 6.00 -1.57
CA LYS A 249 -20.83 5.07 -0.61
C LYS A 249 -19.89 4.88 0.57
N THR A 250 -20.45 4.92 1.78
CA THR A 250 -19.70 4.57 2.99
C THR A 250 -19.40 3.08 3.05
N LYS A 251 -18.46 2.69 3.91
CA LYS A 251 -18.13 1.29 4.17
C LYS A 251 -19.36 0.52 4.66
N GLU A 252 -20.16 1.13 5.52
CA GLU A 252 -21.42 0.58 6.04
C GLU A 252 -22.44 0.39 4.93
N GLN A 253 -22.59 1.36 4.03
CA GLN A 253 -23.49 1.22 2.87
C GLN A 253 -23.06 0.08 1.93
N ILE A 254 -21.75 -0.09 1.72
CA ILE A 254 -21.22 -1.24 0.95
C ILE A 254 -21.56 -2.55 1.65
N ILE A 255 -21.40 -2.63 2.96
CA ILE A 255 -21.75 -3.81 3.77
C ILE A 255 -23.25 -4.11 3.66
N GLU A 256 -24.12 -3.11 3.84
CA GLU A 256 -25.57 -3.26 3.72
C GLU A 256 -25.99 -3.75 2.33
N ILE A 257 -25.38 -3.21 1.26
CA ILE A 257 -25.61 -3.69 -0.11
C ILE A 257 -25.28 -5.18 -0.20
N MET A 258 -24.11 -5.60 0.28
CA MET A 258 -23.69 -7.00 0.23
C MET A 258 -24.60 -7.92 1.05
N GLU A 259 -24.99 -7.50 2.25
CA GLU A 259 -25.92 -8.26 3.11
C GLU A 259 -27.30 -8.40 2.47
N SER A 260 -27.80 -7.36 1.80
CA SER A 260 -29.05 -7.41 1.02
C SER A 260 -28.98 -8.41 -0.16
N ARG A 261 -27.77 -8.77 -0.61
CA ARG A 261 -27.54 -9.80 -1.63
C ARG A 261 -27.29 -11.19 -1.04
N GLY A 262 -27.45 -11.35 0.27
CA GLY A 262 -27.25 -12.61 0.98
C GLY A 262 -25.80 -12.92 1.32
N TYR A 263 -24.90 -11.92 1.23
CA TYR A 263 -23.48 -12.10 1.52
C TYR A 263 -23.04 -11.30 2.74
N LYS A 264 -22.71 -12.00 3.81
CA LYS A 264 -22.13 -11.39 5.01
C LYS A 264 -20.62 -11.22 4.85
N ILE A 265 -20.15 -9.98 4.83
CA ILE A 265 -18.72 -9.66 4.79
C ILE A 265 -18.10 -10.03 6.14
N LYS A 266 -17.16 -10.97 6.14
CA LYS A 266 -16.46 -11.42 7.36
C LYS A 266 -15.30 -10.50 7.75
N ASP A 267 -14.65 -9.92 6.75
CA ASP A 267 -13.43 -9.13 6.90
C ASP A 267 -13.64 -7.81 6.12
N THR A 268 -13.99 -6.77 6.85
CA THR A 268 -14.32 -5.46 6.27
C THR A 268 -13.06 -4.65 5.93
N GLU A 269 -11.87 -5.08 6.38
CA GLU A 269 -10.58 -4.50 5.98
C GLU A 269 -10.20 -4.90 4.54
N LYS A 270 -10.81 -5.97 4.01
CA LYS A 270 -10.67 -6.39 2.62
C LYS A 270 -11.63 -5.72 1.64
N ILE A 271 -12.18 -4.55 2.00
CA ILE A 271 -12.88 -3.70 1.06
C ILE A 271 -11.83 -2.80 0.40
N TYR A 272 -11.59 -3.05 -0.89
CA TYR A 272 -10.64 -2.31 -1.69
C TYR A 272 -11.35 -1.36 -2.64
N VAL A 273 -10.68 -0.30 -3.05
CA VAL A 273 -11.19 0.69 -4.01
C VAL A 273 -10.12 0.98 -5.06
N ASN A 274 -10.54 1.37 -6.26
CA ASN A 274 -9.59 1.87 -7.24
C ASN A 274 -9.16 3.32 -6.93
N LEU A 275 -7.96 3.71 -7.38
CA LEU A 275 -7.43 5.06 -7.17
C LEU A 275 -8.33 6.16 -7.75
N ASP A 276 -9.03 5.86 -8.85
CA ASP A 276 -9.97 6.79 -9.49
C ASP A 276 -11.34 6.87 -8.79
N ARG A 277 -11.54 6.12 -7.69
CA ARG A 277 -12.67 6.25 -6.77
C ARG A 277 -14.03 5.90 -7.40
N GLU A 278 -14.02 5.02 -8.40
CA GLU A 278 -15.22 4.64 -9.15
C GLU A 278 -15.84 3.34 -8.64
N GLN A 279 -15.02 2.41 -8.16
CA GLN A 279 -15.41 1.02 -7.91
C GLN A 279 -14.83 0.50 -6.60
N PHE A 280 -15.61 -0.32 -5.91
CA PHE A 280 -15.15 -1.13 -4.78
C PHE A 280 -15.01 -2.60 -5.17
N PHE A 281 -14.11 -3.30 -4.48
CA PHE A 281 -13.78 -4.71 -4.71
C PHE A 281 -13.68 -5.45 -3.39
N ILE A 282 -14.29 -6.63 -3.30
CA ILE A 282 -14.32 -7.45 -2.08
C ILE A 282 -13.98 -8.89 -2.44
N PRO A 283 -12.74 -9.37 -2.24
CA PRO A 283 -12.46 -10.79 -2.34
C PRO A 283 -13.18 -11.58 -1.25
N VAL A 284 -13.76 -12.69 -1.67
CA VAL A 284 -14.34 -13.69 -0.76
C VAL A 284 -13.82 -15.07 -1.12
N GLU A 285 -14.12 -16.06 -0.28
CA GLU A 285 -13.76 -17.46 -0.53
C GLU A 285 -12.27 -17.67 -0.88
N HIS A 286 -11.37 -17.00 -0.13
CA HIS A 286 -9.92 -17.03 -0.37
C HIS A 286 -9.53 -16.55 -1.78
N GLY A 287 -10.26 -15.57 -2.32
CA GLY A 287 -10.03 -14.99 -3.63
C GLY A 287 -10.54 -15.85 -4.79
N LYS A 288 -11.30 -16.93 -4.53
CA LYS A 288 -12.00 -17.65 -5.60
C LYS A 288 -13.07 -16.79 -6.26
N LYS A 289 -13.69 -15.90 -5.48
CA LYS A 289 -14.64 -14.91 -5.98
C LYS A 289 -14.24 -13.50 -5.55
N VAL A 290 -14.65 -12.53 -6.35
CA VAL A 290 -14.54 -11.11 -6.05
C VAL A 290 -15.88 -10.45 -6.34
N PHE A 291 -16.40 -9.66 -5.40
CA PHE A 291 -17.51 -8.76 -5.69
C PHE A 291 -16.98 -7.41 -6.14
N MET A 292 -17.56 -6.87 -7.20
CA MET A 292 -17.24 -5.54 -7.73
C MET A 292 -18.53 -4.72 -7.80
N GLY A 293 -18.49 -3.47 -7.33
CA GLY A 293 -19.64 -2.57 -7.42
C GLY A 293 -19.21 -1.11 -7.54
N PHE A 294 -20.17 -0.23 -7.81
CA PHE A 294 -19.91 1.20 -7.93
C PHE A 294 -19.73 1.86 -6.56
N LEU A 295 -18.65 2.61 -6.42
CA LEU A 295 -18.36 3.39 -5.23
C LEU A 295 -19.15 4.70 -5.20
N LYS A 296 -19.39 5.34 -6.36
CA LYS A 296 -20.23 6.55 -6.45
C LYS A 296 -21.64 6.24 -5.97
N ASN A 297 -22.21 7.08 -5.12
CA ASN A 297 -23.57 7.01 -4.64
C ASN A 297 -24.49 7.92 -5.49
N ASP A 298 -24.79 7.45 -6.69
CA ASP A 298 -25.64 8.16 -7.64
C ASP A 298 -27.06 7.59 -7.58
N THR A 299 -27.89 8.10 -6.67
CA THR A 299 -29.26 7.58 -6.46
C THR A 299 -30.18 7.76 -7.68
N SER A 300 -29.77 8.56 -8.67
CA SER A 300 -30.49 8.70 -9.95
C SER A 300 -30.20 7.54 -10.93
N ASN A 301 -29.09 6.83 -10.73
CA ASN A 301 -28.73 5.66 -11.53
C ASN A 301 -29.40 4.41 -10.95
N GLU A 302 -30.17 3.71 -11.78
CA GLU A 302 -30.85 2.48 -11.36
C GLU A 302 -29.87 1.35 -11.01
N GLU A 303 -28.66 1.38 -11.56
CA GLU A 303 -27.58 0.44 -11.29
C GLU A 303 -26.66 0.88 -10.14
N ASN A 304 -26.99 1.95 -9.42
CA ASN A 304 -26.18 2.49 -8.33
C ASN A 304 -25.77 1.43 -7.29
N ASN A 305 -26.68 0.50 -6.99
CA ASN A 305 -26.47 -0.58 -6.02
C ASN A 305 -26.29 -1.95 -6.69
N ALA A 306 -25.92 -1.96 -7.98
CA ALA A 306 -25.58 -3.17 -8.68
C ALA A 306 -24.22 -3.69 -8.20
N VAL A 307 -24.12 -5.02 -8.11
CA VAL A 307 -22.88 -5.72 -7.72
C VAL A 307 -22.65 -6.87 -8.69
N MET A 308 -21.46 -6.93 -9.26
CA MET A 308 -21.00 -8.03 -10.10
C MET A 308 -20.27 -9.05 -9.23
N GLU A 309 -20.59 -10.33 -9.41
CA GLU A 309 -19.83 -11.46 -8.89
C GLU A 309 -18.87 -11.94 -9.97
N LEU A 310 -17.59 -11.94 -9.63
CA LEU A 310 -16.51 -12.41 -10.49
C LEU A 310 -16.00 -13.73 -9.94
N GLU A 311 -15.89 -14.75 -10.78
CA GLU A 311 -15.29 -16.04 -10.42
C GLU A 311 -13.98 -16.25 -11.16
N LYS A 312 -13.00 -16.82 -10.45
CA LYS A 312 -11.69 -17.16 -11.01
C LYS A 312 -11.85 -18.22 -12.10
N VAL A 313 -11.31 -17.94 -13.27
CA VAL A 313 -11.25 -18.89 -14.40
C VAL A 313 -10.06 -19.81 -14.16
N GLU A 314 -10.33 -21.10 -14.02
CA GLU A 314 -9.30 -22.13 -14.14
C GLU A 314 -8.99 -22.32 -15.62
N LEU A 315 -7.83 -21.82 -16.05
CA LEU A 315 -7.30 -22.17 -17.36
C LEU A 315 -6.82 -23.61 -17.27
N LYS A 316 -7.45 -24.51 -18.05
CA LYS A 316 -6.86 -25.83 -18.26
C LYS A 316 -5.57 -25.63 -19.05
N GLU A 317 -4.47 -26.14 -18.51
CA GLU A 317 -3.21 -26.31 -19.23
C GLU A 317 -3.40 -27.21 -20.46
#